data_AF-A0A3B5B7Y4-F1
#
_entry.id   AF-A0A3B5B7Y4-F1
#
_cell.length_a   1.000
_cell.length_b   1.000
_cell.length_c   1.000
_cell.angle_alpha   90.00
_cell.angle_beta   90.00
_cell.angle_gamma   90.00
#
_symmetry.space_group_name_H-M   'P 1'
#
loop_
_entity.id
_entity.type
_entity.pdbx_description
1 polymer ?
#
loop_
_entity_poly.entity_id
_entity_poly.type
_entity_poly.pdbx_seq_one_letter_code
_entity_poly.pdbx_strand_id
1 'polypeptide(L)' 'MAEKVALLESYLSCHVCSETFRDPVSLSCSHNFCSSCLQKFWEQAQ' A
#
# COMPACT_ATOMS: atom_id res chain seq x y z
N MET A 1 24.13 5.28 5.93
CA MET A 1 23.13 5.85 4.97
C MET A 1 22.18 4.81 4.40
N ALA A 2 22.50 3.50 4.44
CA ALA A 2 21.66 2.44 3.87
C ALA A 2 20.40 2.08 4.70
N GLU A 3 20.42 2.28 6.01
CA GLU A 3 19.35 1.79 6.90
C GLU A 3 18.04 2.61 6.82
N LYS A 4 18.11 3.88 6.39
CA LYS A 4 16.92 4.74 6.23
C LYS A 4 16.08 4.38 4.99
N VAL A 5 16.70 3.79 3.97
CA VAL A 5 16.03 3.50 2.69
C VAL A 5 15.12 2.27 2.82
N ALA A 6 15.58 1.23 3.52
CA ALA A 6 14.80 0.01 3.73
C ALA A 6 13.51 0.23 4.54
N LEU A 7 13.52 1.16 5.50
CA LEU A 7 12.29 1.56 6.21
C LEU A 7 11.33 2.28 5.28
N LEU A 8 11.82 3.20 4.45
CA LEU A 8 10.98 3.92 3.50
C LEU A 8 10.33 2.99 2.47
N GLU A 9 11.08 1.99 1.98
CA GLU A 9 10.57 0.95 1.08
C GLU A 9 9.40 0.18 1.72
N SER A 10 9.50 -0.17 3.02
CA SER A 10 8.42 -0.82 3.75
C SER A 10 7.21 0.10 3.95
N TYR A 11 7.44 1.39 4.23
CA TYR A 11 6.36 2.39 4.34
C TYR A 11 5.71 2.75 3.00
N LEU A 12 6.40 2.50 1.88
CA LEU A 12 5.92 2.72 0.51
C LEU A 12 5.44 1.43 -0.15
N SER A 13 5.28 0.35 0.63
CA SER A 13 4.83 -0.95 0.14
C SER A 13 3.38 -1.23 0.56
N CYS A 14 2.62 -1.80 -0.36
CA CYS A 14 1.23 -2.15 -0.12
C CYS A 14 1.11 -3.41 0.72
N HIS A 15 0.37 -3.34 1.82
CA HIS A 15 0.10 -4.52 2.66
C HIS A 15 -0.67 -5.64 1.97
N VAL A 16 -1.30 -5.38 0.82
CA VAL A 16 -2.06 -6.39 0.05
C VAL A 16 -1.17 -7.14 -0.93
N CYS A 17 -0.37 -6.43 -1.73
CA CYS A 17 0.50 -7.06 -2.74
C CYS A 17 1.98 -7.14 -2.36
N SER A 18 2.39 -6.55 -1.23
CA SER A 18 3.78 -6.40 -0.78
C SER A 18 4.72 -5.75 -1.80
N GLU A 19 4.17 -5.05 -2.79
CA GLU A 19 4.92 -4.26 -3.78
C GLU A 19 4.84 -2.77 -3.47
N THR A 20 5.77 -2.00 -4.04
CA THR A 20 5.71 -0.53 -4.01
C THR A 20 4.35 -0.04 -4.51
N PHE A 21 3.76 0.92 -3.78
CA PHE A 21 2.45 1.48 -4.13
C PHE A 21 2.40 1.94 -5.58
N ARG A 22 1.47 1.36 -6.35
CA ARG A 22 1.19 1.76 -7.72
C ARG A 22 -0.18 2.43 -7.72
N ASP A 23 -0.17 3.76 -7.80
CA ASP A 23 -1.33 4.64 -7.62
C ASP A 23 -1.93 4.51 -6.20
N PRO A 24 -1.25 5.06 -5.16
CA PRO A 24 -1.69 4.94 -3.78
C PRO A 24 -3.00 5.70 -3.55
N VAL A 25 -4.01 4.98 -3.09
CA VAL A 25 -5.26 5.56 -2.58
C VAL A 25 -5.12 5.69 -1.07
N SER A 26 -5.22 6.93 -0.58
CA SER A 26 -5.19 7.25 0.85
C SER A 26 -6.57 7.05 1.46
N LEU A 27 -6.68 6.09 2.39
CA LEU A 27 -7.90 5.91 3.16
C LEU A 27 -7.94 6.89 4.35
N SER A 28 -9.14 7.14 4.87
CA SER A 28 -9.36 7.97 6.07
C SER A 28 -8.63 7.45 7.32
N CYS A 29 -8.27 6.16 7.33
CA CYS A 29 -7.45 5.54 8.39
C CYS A 29 -5.94 5.79 8.23
N SER A 30 -5.51 6.69 7.34
CA SER A 30 -4.09 6.99 7.05
C SER A 30 -3.28 5.82 6.48
N HIS A 31 -3.96 4.80 5.96
CA HIS A 31 -3.33 3.71 5.22
C HIS A 31 -3.41 3.99 3.72
N ASN A 32 -2.33 3.66 3.01
CA ASN A 32 -2.25 3.77 1.57
C ASN A 32 -2.33 2.35 1.00
N PHE A 33 -3.04 2.18 -0.11
CA PHE A 33 -3.15 0.92 -0.84
C PHE A 33 -3.04 1.18 -2.34
N CYS A 34 -2.59 0.21 -3.11
CA CYS A 34 -2.71 0.31 -4.57
C CYS A 34 -4.19 0.39 -4.92
N SER A 35 -4.58 1.28 -5.85
CA SER A 35 -5.95 1.38 -6.34
C SER A 35 -6.56 0.03 -6.72
N SER A 36 -5.78 -0.82 -7.41
CA SER A 36 -6.17 -2.18 -7.79
C SER A 36 -6.33 -3.14 -6.60
N CYS A 37 -5.51 -3.00 -5.56
CA CYS A 37 -5.61 -3.82 -4.35
C CYS A 37 -6.82 -3.42 -3.51
N LEU A 38 -7.09 -2.11 -3.42
CA LEU A 38 -8.25 -1.60 -2.71
C LEU A 38 -9.55 -2.04 -3.39
N GLN A 39 -9.61 -1.96 -4.72
CA GLN A 39 -10.75 -2.44 -5.50
C GLN A 39 -11.02 -3.93 -5.25
N LYS A 40 -9.98 -4.78 -5.37
CA LYS A 40 -10.10 -6.22 -5.07
C LYS A 40 -10.55 -6.51 -3.65
N PHE A 41 -10.08 -5.72 -2.67
CA PHE A 41 -10.48 -5.86 -1.28
C PHE A 41 -11.97 -5.55 -1.08
N TRP A 42 -12.49 -4.51 -1.74
CA TRP A 42 -13.91 -4.20 -1.73
C TRP A 42 -14.75 -5.25 -2.45
N GLU A 43 -14.27 -5.79 -3.58
CA GLU A 43 -14.95 -6.89 -4.29
C GLU A 43 -15.04 -8.17 -3.46
N GLN A 44 -14.06 -8.45 -2.58
CA GLN A 44 -14.08 -9.60 -1.68
C GLN A 44 -14.90 -9.40 -0.41
N ALA A 45 -15.12 -8.15 0.01
CA ALA A 45 -15.90 -7.82 1.20
C ALA A 45 -17.43 -7.84 0.95
N GLN A 46 -17.85 -8.18 -0.28
CA GLN A 46 -19.23 -8.28 -0.73
C GLN A 46 -19.67 -9.74 -0.84
#